data_AF-A0A8H7SFE4-F1
#
_entry.id   AF-A0A8H7SFE4-F1
#
_cell.length_a   1.000
_cell.length_b   1.000
_cell.length_c   1.000
_cell.angle_alpha   90.00
_cell.angle_beta   90.00
_cell.angle_gamma   90.00
#
_symmetry.space_group_name_H-M   'P 1'
#
loop_
_entity.id
_entity.type
_entity.pdbx_description
1 polymer ?
#
loop_
_entity_poly.entity_id
_entity_poly.type
_entity_poly.pdbx_seq_one_letter_code
_entity_poly.pdbx_strand_id
1 'polypeptide(L)'
;MVASTSLDVVPDDPTAYKTKQYWEERYQNENTDTTFDWFKTYDELKPSLREQIPDKNASILMLGCGNSTLGEDMYKDGYKNITNIDYSKTVIDNMKERCIDMPEMKWLEMDIRDLKFDNESFDVVIDKGTMDALMCDRGDVWDPSEELIAEVKGEVDEVVRVTKVGGIFLYITFGQPHFRKRHLQRDCWEIKTKTLGEAFHYFFYTMKKEKSTHS
;
A
#
# COMPACT_ATOMS: atom_id res chain seq x y z
N MET A 1 22.94 0.24 -0.41
CA MET A 1 21.67 0.98 -0.27
C MET A 1 21.91 2.21 0.57
N VAL A 2 21.69 3.39 0.00
CA VAL A 2 21.63 4.63 0.77
C VAL A 2 20.14 4.83 1.09
N ALA A 3 19.75 4.63 2.35
CA ALA A 3 18.43 5.05 2.79
C ALA A 3 18.41 6.58 2.71
N SER A 4 17.53 7.16 1.89
CA SER A 4 17.36 8.61 1.91
C SER A 4 16.65 8.97 3.21
N THR A 5 17.41 9.52 4.14
CA THR A 5 16.90 10.13 5.38
C THR A 5 16.69 11.63 5.19
N SER A 6 16.88 12.16 3.97
CA SER A 6 16.76 13.59 3.74
C SER A 6 15.28 14.00 3.76
N LEU A 7 14.96 14.85 4.73
CA LEU A 7 13.70 15.59 4.83
C LEU A 7 13.56 16.68 3.74
N ASP A 8 14.57 16.84 2.86
CA ASP A 8 14.56 17.80 1.74
C ASP A 8 13.58 17.42 0.60
N VAL A 9 12.83 16.31 0.75
CA VAL A 9 11.91 15.79 -0.27
C VAL A 9 10.43 15.87 0.16
N VAL A 10 10.12 16.64 1.20
CA VAL A 10 8.73 16.98 1.55
C VAL A 10 8.30 18.15 0.67
N PRO A 11 7.18 18.06 -0.08
CA PRO A 11 6.70 19.16 -0.89
C PRO A 11 6.30 20.33 0.01
N ASP A 12 6.48 21.56 -0.49
CA ASP A 12 6.00 22.77 0.18
C ASP A 12 4.47 22.73 0.40
N ASP A 13 3.75 22.07 -0.52
CA ASP A 13 2.32 21.82 -0.42
C ASP A 13 2.04 20.33 -0.21
N PRO A 14 1.51 19.92 0.96
CA PRO A 14 1.19 18.52 1.23
C PRO A 14 0.21 17.90 0.23
N THR A 15 -0.65 18.68 -0.42
CA THR A 15 -1.58 18.16 -1.43
C THR A 15 -0.88 17.65 -2.68
N ALA A 16 0.39 18.00 -2.88
CA ALA A 16 1.19 17.48 -3.98
C ALA A 16 1.31 15.95 -3.92
N TYR A 17 1.27 15.35 -2.71
CA TYR A 17 1.28 13.89 -2.53
C TYR A 17 0.10 13.17 -3.19
N LYS A 18 -1.02 13.85 -3.48
CA LYS A 18 -2.13 13.28 -4.26
C LYS A 18 -1.79 13.12 -5.74
N THR A 19 -0.82 13.88 -6.24
CA THR A 19 -0.62 14.05 -7.68
C THR A 19 0.42 13.07 -8.22
N LYS A 20 0.09 12.40 -9.33
CA LYS A 20 1.06 11.60 -10.08
C LYS A 20 2.29 12.41 -10.47
N GLN A 21 2.12 13.69 -10.81
CA GLN A 21 3.22 14.58 -11.21
C GLN A 21 4.30 14.69 -10.13
N TYR A 22 3.92 14.96 -8.87
CA TYR A 22 4.88 15.05 -7.76
C TYR A 22 5.72 13.76 -7.63
N TRP A 23 5.06 12.60 -7.68
CA TRP A 23 5.76 11.33 -7.54
C TRP A 23 6.66 11.04 -8.74
N GLU A 24 6.21 11.30 -9.96
CA GLU A 24 7.07 11.15 -11.14
C GLU A 24 8.31 12.05 -11.05
N GLU A 25 8.14 13.32 -10.71
CA GLU A 25 9.26 14.26 -10.53
C GLU A 25 10.21 13.77 -9.43
N ARG A 26 9.67 13.31 -8.30
CA ARG A 26 10.49 12.75 -7.21
C ARG A 26 11.32 11.57 -7.71
N TYR A 27 10.70 10.59 -8.33
CA TYR A 27 11.40 9.36 -8.76
C TYR A 27 12.34 9.57 -9.95
N GLN A 28 12.14 10.61 -10.76
CA GLN A 28 13.08 11.01 -11.81
C GLN A 28 14.36 11.65 -11.25
N ASN A 29 14.26 12.33 -10.10
CA ASN A 29 15.36 13.07 -9.49
C ASN A 29 16.12 12.25 -8.44
N GLU A 30 15.54 11.17 -7.92
CA GLU A 30 16.22 10.23 -7.03
C GLU A 30 17.12 9.26 -7.83
N ASN A 31 18.29 8.92 -7.29
CA ASN A 31 19.10 7.83 -7.85
C ASN A 31 18.33 6.51 -7.75
N THR A 32 18.48 5.61 -8.72
CA THR A 32 17.77 4.31 -8.76
C THR A 32 18.04 3.39 -7.55
N ASP A 33 19.22 3.54 -6.93
CA ASP A 33 19.61 2.84 -5.69
C ASP A 33 18.98 3.45 -4.41
N THR A 34 18.25 4.56 -4.55
CA THR A 34 17.56 5.20 -3.43
C THR A 34 16.37 4.36 -3.02
N THR A 35 16.25 4.15 -1.72
CA THR A 35 15.13 3.44 -1.10
C THR A 35 14.49 4.33 -0.05
N PHE A 36 13.17 4.27 0.03
CA PHE A 36 12.42 4.98 1.05
C PHE A 36 11.25 4.14 1.54
N ASP A 37 11.20 3.91 2.86
CA ASP A 37 10.09 3.24 3.51
C ASP A 37 9.26 4.22 4.32
N TRP A 38 8.05 4.48 3.83
CA TRP A 38 7.03 5.12 4.66
C TRP A 38 6.67 4.20 5.85
N PHE A 39 6.65 4.81 7.03
CA PHE A 39 6.21 4.28 8.33
C PHE A 39 7.10 3.22 8.98
N LYS A 40 7.24 2.06 8.35
CA LYS A 40 7.91 0.89 8.92
C LYS A 40 8.63 0.09 7.84
N THR A 41 9.82 -0.41 8.19
CA THR A 41 10.57 -1.33 7.33
C THR A 41 9.98 -2.74 7.39
N TYR A 42 10.41 -3.62 6.47
CA TYR A 42 9.98 -5.02 6.51
C TYR A 42 10.34 -5.70 7.83
N ASP A 43 11.53 -5.47 8.40
CA ASP A 43 11.96 -6.11 9.64
C ASP A 43 11.03 -5.79 10.82
N GLU A 44 10.54 -4.56 10.90
CA GLU A 44 9.57 -4.14 11.92
C GLU A 44 8.18 -4.74 11.68
N LEU A 45 7.79 -4.94 10.41
CA LEU A 45 6.50 -5.52 10.03
C LEU A 45 6.50 -7.06 10.01
N LYS A 46 7.67 -7.68 9.93
CA LYS A 46 7.85 -9.12 9.68
C LYS A 46 7.08 -10.03 10.63
N PRO A 47 7.06 -9.80 11.97
CA PRO A 47 6.25 -10.64 12.86
C PRO A 47 4.76 -10.57 12.52
N SER A 48 4.27 -9.37 12.24
CA SER A 48 2.88 -9.11 11.87
C SER A 48 2.51 -9.70 10.51
N LEU A 49 3.38 -9.55 9.51
CA LEU A 49 3.16 -10.08 8.17
C LEU A 49 3.19 -11.61 8.16
N ARG A 50 4.10 -12.25 8.89
CA ARG A 50 4.17 -13.72 8.98
C ARG A 50 2.96 -14.33 9.70
N GLU A 51 2.44 -13.63 10.71
CA GLU A 51 1.20 -14.02 11.39
C GLU A 51 0.01 -14.01 10.43
N GLN A 52 -0.12 -12.94 9.63
CA GLN A 52 -1.27 -12.77 8.72
C GLN A 52 -1.12 -13.56 7.41
N ILE A 53 0.12 -13.78 6.95
CA ILE A 53 0.45 -14.45 5.68
C ILE A 53 1.35 -15.66 5.96
N PRO A 54 0.83 -16.72 6.59
CA PRO A 54 1.63 -17.91 6.91
C PRO A 54 2.01 -18.70 5.64
N ASP A 55 1.18 -18.67 4.59
CA ASP A 55 1.47 -19.32 3.31
C ASP A 55 2.39 -18.45 2.45
N LYS A 56 3.58 -18.97 2.16
CA LYS A 56 4.59 -18.30 1.31
C LYS A 56 4.22 -18.30 -0.18
N ASN A 57 3.25 -19.13 -0.59
CA ASN A 57 2.78 -19.21 -1.97
C ASN A 57 1.59 -18.28 -2.27
N ALA A 58 1.06 -17.59 -1.26
CA ALA A 58 -0.05 -16.65 -1.41
C ALA A 58 0.24 -15.62 -2.53
N SER A 59 -0.76 -15.33 -3.38
CA SER A 59 -0.66 -14.24 -4.35
C SER A 59 -0.84 -12.90 -3.64
N ILE A 60 0.18 -12.04 -3.73
CA ILE A 60 0.25 -10.76 -3.02
C ILE A 60 0.21 -9.61 -4.04
N LEU A 61 -0.68 -8.65 -3.81
CA LEU A 61 -0.71 -7.35 -4.51
C LEU A 61 -0.21 -6.25 -3.58
N MET A 62 0.84 -5.53 -3.98
CA MET A 62 1.39 -4.36 -3.29
C MET A 62 0.91 -3.08 -3.97
N LEU A 63 0.10 -2.28 -3.27
CA LEU A 63 -0.50 -1.04 -3.75
C LEU A 63 0.42 0.16 -3.50
N GLY A 64 0.69 0.97 -4.53
CA GLY A 64 1.58 2.13 -4.45
C GLY A 64 2.94 1.75 -3.88
N CYS A 65 3.61 0.80 -4.54
CA CYS A 65 4.84 0.21 -4.02
C CYS A 65 5.98 1.22 -3.86
N GLY A 66 5.96 2.32 -4.64
CA GLY A 66 7.04 3.29 -4.68
C GLY A 66 8.41 2.62 -4.85
N ASN A 67 9.43 3.21 -4.22
CA ASN A 67 10.79 2.66 -4.16
C ASN A 67 11.10 1.95 -2.82
N SER A 68 10.06 1.54 -2.07
CA SER A 68 10.17 0.78 -0.82
C SER A 68 10.87 -0.57 -1.04
N THR A 69 11.62 -1.05 -0.05
CA THR A 69 12.20 -2.41 -0.08
C THR A 69 11.23 -3.48 0.42
N LEU A 70 10.00 -3.13 0.83
CA LEU A 70 9.05 -4.07 1.43
C LEU A 70 8.82 -5.30 0.55
N GLY A 71 8.55 -5.10 -0.75
CA GLY A 71 8.36 -6.20 -1.69
C GLY A 71 9.61 -7.06 -1.87
N GLU A 72 10.78 -6.43 -2.00
CA GLU A 72 12.07 -7.12 -2.13
C GLU A 72 12.40 -7.97 -0.89
N ASP A 73 12.18 -7.42 0.30
CA ASP A 73 12.54 -8.09 1.55
C ASP A 73 11.54 -9.20 1.88
N MET A 74 10.26 -9.03 1.53
CA MET A 74 9.29 -10.14 1.51
C MET A 74 9.70 -11.24 0.53
N TYR A 75 10.17 -10.88 -0.66
CA TYR A 75 10.66 -11.84 -1.65
C TYR A 75 11.88 -12.63 -1.15
N LYS A 76 12.82 -11.95 -0.48
CA LYS A 76 13.97 -12.57 0.19
C LYS A 76 13.54 -13.47 1.36
N ASP A 77 12.43 -13.14 2.04
CA ASP A 77 11.81 -13.97 3.09
C ASP A 77 10.93 -15.12 2.55
N GLY A 78 10.94 -15.34 1.23
CA GLY A 78 10.32 -16.50 0.58
C GLY A 78 8.94 -16.26 -0.04
N TYR A 79 8.37 -15.05 0.03
CA TYR A 79 7.12 -14.73 -0.67
C TYR A 79 7.42 -14.46 -2.15
N LYS A 80 7.25 -15.44 -3.02
CA LYS A 80 7.69 -15.32 -4.43
C LYS A 80 6.64 -14.76 -5.37
N ASN A 81 5.35 -14.85 -5.02
CA ASN A 81 4.24 -14.42 -5.89
C ASN A 81 3.77 -13.00 -5.53
N ILE A 82 4.62 -12.01 -5.81
CA ILE A 82 4.35 -10.59 -5.50
C ILE A 82 4.15 -9.81 -6.79
N THR A 83 3.01 -9.11 -6.89
CA THR A 83 2.73 -8.12 -7.92
C THR A 83 2.74 -6.74 -7.28
N ASN A 84 3.63 -5.88 -7.76
CA ASN A 84 3.80 -4.51 -7.29
C ASN A 84 3.21 -3.54 -8.31
N ILE A 85 2.41 -2.59 -7.83
CA ILE A 85 1.85 -1.54 -8.68
C ILE A 85 2.13 -0.15 -8.11
N ASP A 86 2.27 0.79 -9.02
CA ASP A 86 2.35 2.22 -8.73
C ASP A 86 1.87 2.97 -9.98
N TYR A 87 1.25 4.13 -9.82
CA TYR A 87 0.83 4.91 -10.97
C TYR A 87 1.99 5.67 -11.63
N SER A 88 3.18 5.72 -11.00
CA SER A 88 4.38 6.33 -11.56
C SER A 88 5.09 5.32 -12.46
N LYS A 89 5.22 5.67 -13.73
CA LYS A 89 5.99 4.86 -14.68
C LYS A 89 7.46 4.83 -14.30
N THR A 90 8.01 5.98 -13.88
CA THR A 90 9.43 6.08 -13.53
C THR A 90 9.80 5.12 -12.40
N VAL A 91 9.01 5.06 -11.32
CA VAL A 91 9.35 4.14 -10.23
C VAL A 91 9.18 2.68 -10.64
N ILE A 92 8.17 2.36 -11.45
CA ILE A 92 7.99 1.00 -11.96
C ILE A 92 9.16 0.54 -12.82
N ASP A 93 9.68 1.39 -13.70
CA ASP A 93 10.86 1.08 -14.51
C ASP A 93 12.12 0.92 -13.64
N ASN A 94 12.34 1.85 -12.69
CA ASN A 94 13.48 1.80 -11.76
C ASN A 94 13.46 0.51 -10.92
N MET A 95 12.29 0.11 -10.43
CA MET A 95 12.14 -1.09 -9.60
C MET A 95 12.32 -2.38 -10.41
N LYS A 96 11.89 -2.41 -11.68
CA LYS A 96 12.18 -3.54 -12.59
C LYS A 96 13.68 -3.76 -12.78
N GLU A 97 14.42 -2.68 -13.01
CA GLU A 97 15.87 -2.74 -13.18
C GLU A 97 16.55 -3.16 -11.89
N ARG A 98 16.18 -2.54 -10.75
CA ARG A 98 16.73 -2.87 -9.43
C ARG A 98 16.49 -4.31 -9.02
N CYS A 99 15.34 -4.87 -9.39
CA CYS A 99 14.90 -6.21 -9.01
C CYS A 99 15.07 -7.24 -10.13
N ILE A 100 16.01 -7.04 -11.05
CA ILE A 100 16.22 -7.93 -12.21
C ILE A 100 16.50 -9.39 -11.81
N ASP A 101 17.13 -9.60 -10.65
CA ASP A 101 17.46 -10.93 -10.09
C ASP A 101 16.29 -11.57 -9.32
N MET A 102 15.10 -10.97 -9.34
CA MET A 102 13.88 -11.47 -8.68
C MET A 102 12.75 -11.67 -9.72
N PRO A 103 12.92 -12.60 -10.68
CA PRO A 103 12.14 -12.66 -11.91
C PRO A 103 10.64 -13.00 -11.71
N GLU A 104 10.25 -13.55 -10.56
CA GLU A 104 8.85 -13.84 -10.25
C GLU A 104 8.08 -12.59 -9.80
N MET A 105 8.77 -11.53 -9.39
CA MET A 105 8.10 -10.27 -9.06
C MET A 105 7.59 -9.58 -10.32
N LYS A 106 6.33 -9.12 -10.25
CA LYS A 106 5.72 -8.31 -11.29
C LYS A 106 5.71 -6.85 -10.87
N TRP A 107 5.92 -5.97 -11.84
CA TRP A 107 5.96 -4.52 -11.65
C TRP A 107 5.12 -3.86 -12.74
N LEU A 108 3.99 -3.24 -12.38
CA LEU A 108 3.01 -2.73 -13.34
C LEU A 108 2.65 -1.28 -13.03
N GLU A 109 2.64 -0.44 -14.06
CA GLU A 109 2.08 0.91 -13.95
C GLU A 109 0.56 0.79 -13.86
N MET A 110 -0.04 1.24 -12.76
CA MET A 110 -1.48 1.10 -12.53
C MET A 110 -1.97 2.08 -11.46
N ASP A 111 -3.15 2.66 -11.69
CA ASP A 111 -3.88 3.42 -10.67
C ASP A 111 -4.63 2.46 -9.75
N ILE A 112 -4.47 2.62 -8.44
CA ILE A 112 -5.10 1.76 -7.42
C ILE A 112 -6.63 1.86 -7.39
N ARG A 113 -7.20 2.91 -7.98
CA ARG A 113 -8.65 3.13 -8.11
C ARG A 113 -9.24 2.48 -9.36
N ASP A 114 -8.41 1.87 -10.21
CA ASP A 114 -8.79 1.23 -11.48
C ASP A 114 -7.87 0.05 -11.80
N LEU A 115 -7.95 -1.00 -10.96
CA LEU A 115 -7.10 -2.18 -11.04
C LEU A 115 -7.46 -3.06 -12.23
N LYS A 116 -6.49 -3.34 -13.11
CA LYS A 116 -6.67 -4.15 -14.31
C LYS A 116 -6.52 -5.66 -14.06
N PHE A 117 -7.08 -6.13 -12.95
CA PHE A 117 -7.12 -7.54 -12.57
C PHE A 117 -8.55 -8.05 -12.53
N ASP A 118 -8.73 -9.36 -12.69
CA ASP A 118 -10.02 -10.00 -12.52
C ASP A 118 -10.45 -9.98 -11.04
N ASN A 119 -11.75 -10.17 -10.82
CA ASN A 119 -12.29 -10.32 -9.47
C ASN A 119 -11.60 -11.50 -8.77
N GLU A 120 -11.36 -11.37 -7.47
CA GLU A 120 -10.84 -12.46 -6.63
C GLU A 120 -9.52 -13.07 -7.14
N SER A 121 -8.59 -12.21 -7.58
CA SER A 121 -7.27 -12.61 -8.09
C SER A 121 -6.22 -12.80 -7.00
N PHE A 122 -6.34 -12.12 -5.85
CA PHE A 122 -5.30 -12.07 -4.83
C PHE A 122 -5.71 -12.67 -3.49
N ASP A 123 -4.81 -13.44 -2.89
CA ASP A 123 -4.95 -13.94 -1.52
C ASP A 123 -4.70 -12.81 -0.51
N VAL A 124 -3.77 -11.91 -0.83
CA VAL A 124 -3.38 -10.79 0.02
C VAL A 124 -3.25 -9.51 -0.80
N VAL A 125 -3.81 -8.42 -0.30
CA VAL A 125 -3.54 -7.06 -0.78
C VAL A 125 -2.89 -6.26 0.34
N ILE A 126 -1.85 -5.47 0.03
CA ILE A 126 -1.10 -4.67 1.00
C ILE A 126 -1.04 -3.23 0.53
N ASP A 127 -1.45 -2.30 1.38
CA ASP A 127 -1.17 -0.86 1.26
C ASP A 127 -0.25 -0.42 2.42
N LYS A 128 0.84 0.28 2.09
CA LYS A 128 1.70 0.95 3.05
C LYS A 128 1.89 2.43 2.71
N GLY A 129 0.87 3.22 2.99
CA GLY A 129 0.89 4.68 2.88
C GLY A 129 0.37 5.27 1.59
N THR A 130 -0.21 4.44 0.72
CA THR A 130 -0.73 4.91 -0.56
C THR A 130 -2.06 5.63 -0.35
N MET A 131 -2.96 5.07 0.45
CA MET A 131 -4.15 5.78 0.93
C MET A 131 -3.82 7.04 1.75
N ASP A 132 -2.66 7.08 2.42
CA ASP A 132 -2.21 8.30 3.11
C ASP A 132 -1.90 9.42 2.13
N ALA A 133 -1.20 9.11 1.03
CA ALA A 133 -0.94 10.05 -0.05
C ALA A 133 -2.23 10.55 -0.72
N LEU A 134 -3.21 9.65 -0.95
CA LEU A 134 -4.55 10.05 -1.43
C LEU A 134 -5.27 10.96 -0.44
N MET A 135 -5.06 10.78 0.86
CA MET A 135 -5.71 11.58 1.91
C MET A 135 -4.91 12.81 2.36
N CYS A 136 -3.79 13.12 1.70
CA CYS A 136 -3.05 14.37 1.93
C CYS A 136 -3.84 15.56 1.36
N ASP A 137 -4.77 16.08 2.15
CA ASP A 137 -5.62 17.23 1.81
C ASP A 137 -5.48 18.36 2.84
N ARG A 138 -5.83 19.59 2.47
CA ARG A 138 -5.90 20.76 3.38
C ARG A 138 -7.22 20.85 4.15
N GLY A 139 -8.18 19.98 3.81
CA GLY A 139 -9.51 19.94 4.42
C GLY A 139 -9.51 19.47 5.87
N ASP A 140 -10.67 19.58 6.51
CA ASP A 140 -10.87 19.06 7.86
C ASP A 140 -10.86 17.52 7.83
N VAL A 141 -9.99 16.90 8.60
CA VAL A 141 -9.96 15.44 8.77
C VAL A 141 -11.27 14.90 9.33
N TRP A 142 -12.07 15.71 10.03
CA TRP A 142 -13.39 15.33 10.50
C TRP A 142 -14.47 15.41 9.41
N ASP A 143 -14.33 16.32 8.47
CA ASP A 143 -15.27 16.59 7.37
C ASP A 143 -14.55 16.63 6.01
N PRO A 144 -14.07 15.47 5.51
CA PRO A 144 -13.36 15.40 4.24
C PRO A 144 -14.29 15.72 3.06
N SER A 145 -13.73 16.29 1.99
CA SER A 145 -14.49 16.59 0.77
C SER A 145 -15.11 15.34 0.14
N GLU A 146 -16.24 15.51 -0.55
CA GLU A 146 -16.89 14.41 -1.28
C GLU A 146 -15.95 13.77 -2.32
N GLU A 147 -15.11 14.58 -2.96
CA GLU A 147 -14.07 14.12 -3.89
C GLU A 147 -13.08 13.18 -3.20
N LEU A 148 -12.53 13.60 -2.05
CA LEU A 148 -11.60 12.75 -1.30
C LEU A 148 -12.25 11.44 -0.86
N ILE A 149 -13.50 11.51 -0.39
CA ILE A 149 -14.27 10.33 -0.01
C ILE A 149 -14.42 9.39 -1.22
N ALA A 150 -14.73 9.93 -2.40
CA ALA A 150 -14.88 9.14 -3.63
C ALA A 150 -13.57 8.48 -4.07
N GLU A 151 -12.44 9.19 -3.99
CA GLU A 151 -11.11 8.65 -4.33
C GLU A 151 -10.74 7.47 -3.43
N VAL A 152 -10.84 7.65 -2.10
CA VAL A 152 -10.54 6.60 -1.12
C VAL A 152 -11.53 5.44 -1.24
N LYS A 153 -12.80 5.74 -1.53
CA LYS A 153 -13.81 4.70 -1.80
C LYS A 153 -13.42 3.86 -3.02
N GLY A 154 -12.92 4.49 -4.09
CA GLY A 154 -12.46 3.81 -5.30
C GLY A 154 -11.36 2.78 -5.03
N GLU A 155 -10.34 3.15 -4.25
CA GLU A 155 -9.30 2.21 -3.82
C GLU A 155 -9.90 1.03 -3.06
N VAL A 156 -10.69 1.29 -2.01
CA VAL A 156 -11.23 0.23 -1.14
C VAL A 156 -12.17 -0.70 -1.92
N ASP A 157 -12.96 -0.17 -2.85
CA ASP A 157 -13.85 -0.99 -3.70
C ASP A 157 -13.06 -1.91 -4.64
N GLU A 158 -11.98 -1.41 -5.25
CA GLU A 158 -11.10 -2.22 -6.07
C GLU A 158 -10.37 -3.29 -5.25
N VAL A 159 -9.91 -2.95 -4.04
CA VAL A 159 -9.32 -3.92 -3.10
C VAL A 159 -10.32 -5.02 -2.77
N VAL A 160 -11.56 -4.67 -2.42
CA VAL A 160 -12.61 -5.66 -2.17
C VAL A 160 -12.82 -6.54 -3.39
N ARG A 161 -12.87 -5.96 -4.59
CA ARG A 161 -13.14 -6.68 -5.83
C ARG A 161 -12.04 -7.70 -6.15
N VAL A 162 -10.76 -7.31 -6.07
CA VAL A 162 -9.63 -8.18 -6.44
C VAL A 162 -9.22 -9.15 -5.34
N THR A 163 -9.60 -8.90 -4.08
CA THR A 163 -9.32 -9.82 -2.96
C THR A 163 -10.24 -11.04 -3.03
N LYS A 164 -9.67 -12.25 -2.94
CA LYS A 164 -10.45 -13.50 -2.87
C LYS A 164 -11.31 -13.56 -1.62
N VAL A 165 -12.43 -14.30 -1.69
CA VAL A 165 -13.11 -14.73 -0.46
C VAL A 165 -12.14 -15.57 0.39
N GLY A 166 -12.03 -15.22 1.67
CA GLY A 166 -11.05 -15.78 2.61
C GLY A 166 -9.68 -15.08 2.58
N GLY A 167 -9.42 -14.26 1.57
CA GLY A 167 -8.25 -13.42 1.46
C GLY A 167 -8.26 -12.22 2.41
N ILE A 168 -7.15 -11.50 2.48
CA ILE A 168 -6.94 -10.41 3.43
C ILE A 168 -6.44 -9.13 2.77
N PHE A 169 -6.94 -8.00 3.26
CA PHE A 169 -6.36 -6.68 3.03
C PHE A 169 -5.60 -6.23 4.28
N LEU A 170 -4.35 -5.84 4.08
CA LEU A 170 -3.47 -5.31 5.12
C LEU A 170 -3.15 -3.85 4.80
N TYR A 171 -3.40 -2.97 5.75
CA TYR A 171 -3.14 -1.55 5.58
C TYR A 171 -2.28 -1.02 6.73
N ILE A 172 -1.14 -0.42 6.38
CA ILE A 172 -0.14 0.10 7.31
C ILE A 172 -0.07 1.61 7.15
N THR A 173 -0.36 2.36 8.22
CA THR A 173 -0.55 3.81 8.16
C THR A 173 -0.23 4.50 9.48
N PHE A 174 -0.01 5.82 9.47
CA PHE A 174 -0.07 6.65 10.67
C PHE A 174 -1.51 7.05 11.05
N GLY A 175 -2.47 6.85 10.15
CA GLY A 175 -3.88 7.18 10.31
C GLY A 175 -4.55 6.39 11.42
N GLN A 176 -5.05 7.10 12.43
CA GLN A 176 -5.69 6.50 13.60
C GLN A 176 -7.06 5.87 13.27
N PRO A 177 -7.49 4.84 14.03
CA PRO A 177 -8.73 4.10 13.77
C PRO A 177 -9.98 4.95 13.67
N HIS A 178 -10.09 6.03 14.46
CA HIS A 178 -11.25 6.92 14.44
C HIS A 178 -11.43 7.66 13.09
N PHE A 179 -10.35 7.82 12.31
CA PHE A 179 -10.40 8.50 11.01
C PHE A 179 -10.44 7.50 9.85
N ARG A 180 -9.71 6.38 9.96
CA ARG A 180 -9.55 5.44 8.84
C ARG A 180 -10.69 4.42 8.75
N LYS A 181 -11.23 3.94 9.87
CA LYS A 181 -12.24 2.85 9.85
C LYS A 181 -13.47 3.18 9.00
N ARG A 182 -13.95 4.43 9.04
CA ARG A 182 -15.12 4.86 8.26
C ARG A 182 -14.94 4.72 6.74
N HIS A 183 -13.70 4.82 6.25
CA HIS A 183 -13.40 4.68 4.81
C HIS A 183 -13.22 3.21 4.41
N LEU A 184 -12.71 2.39 5.33
CA LEU A 184 -12.44 0.96 5.14
C LEU A 184 -13.69 0.06 5.31
N GLN A 185 -14.75 0.56 5.95
CA GLN A 185 -15.92 -0.27 6.29
C GLN A 185 -16.64 -0.79 5.05
N ARG A 186 -16.84 -2.10 4.99
CA ARG A 186 -17.63 -2.81 3.97
C ARG A 186 -18.34 -3.98 4.63
N ASP A 187 -19.44 -4.45 4.04
CA ASP A 187 -20.24 -5.55 4.62
C ASP A 187 -19.54 -6.92 4.52
N CYS A 188 -18.52 -7.01 3.66
CA CYS A 188 -17.80 -8.25 3.40
C CYS A 188 -16.65 -8.53 4.36
N TRP A 189 -16.35 -7.66 5.34
CA TRP A 189 -15.25 -7.92 6.27
C TRP A 189 -15.42 -7.25 7.64
N GLU A 190 -14.67 -7.76 8.62
CA GLU A 190 -14.44 -7.10 9.91
C GLU A 190 -13.08 -6.39 9.89
N ILE A 191 -13.01 -5.17 10.44
CA ILE A 191 -11.77 -4.40 10.56
C ILE A 191 -11.13 -4.61 11.93
N LYS A 192 -9.97 -5.28 11.95
CA LYS A 192 -9.11 -5.40 13.13
C LYS A 192 -7.95 -4.42 13.05
N THR A 193 -7.48 -3.95 14.20
CA THR A 193 -6.40 -2.95 14.29
C THR A 193 -5.43 -3.31 15.39
N LYS A 194 -4.12 -3.23 15.11
CA LYS A 194 -3.06 -3.24 16.11
C LYS A 194 -2.14 -2.05 15.95
N THR A 195 -1.57 -1.56 17.04
CA THR A 195 -0.54 -0.52 17.03
C THR A 195 0.84 -1.15 16.79
N LEU A 196 1.69 -0.45 16.05
CA LEU A 196 3.07 -0.84 15.79
C LEU A 196 4.02 0.10 16.54
N GLY A 197 4.84 -0.45 17.43
CA GLY A 197 5.82 0.31 18.24
C GLY A 197 5.24 0.91 19.53
N GLU A 198 6.14 1.41 20.38
CA GLU A 198 5.81 1.87 21.75
C GLU A 198 5.69 3.40 21.91
N ALA A 199 6.27 4.22 21.02
CA ALA A 199 6.38 5.68 21.20
C ALA A 199 5.64 6.54 20.15
N PHE A 200 5.62 6.13 18.88
CA PHE A 200 4.81 6.72 17.82
C PHE A 200 3.92 5.64 17.22
N HIS A 201 2.61 5.76 17.39
CA HIS A 201 1.67 4.72 16.96
C HIS A 201 1.45 4.79 15.46
N TYR A 202 2.13 3.92 14.72
CA TYR A 202 1.60 3.48 13.43
C TYR A 202 0.56 2.39 13.67
N PHE A 203 -0.33 2.20 12.72
CA PHE A 203 -1.46 1.28 12.80
C PHE A 203 -1.37 0.26 11.70
N PHE A 204 -1.64 -1.00 12.06
CA PHE A 204 -1.73 -2.12 11.16
C PHE A 204 -3.18 -2.61 11.19
N TYR A 205 -3.89 -2.37 10.11
CA TYR A 205 -5.25 -2.81 9.88
C TYR A 205 -5.24 -4.17 9.19
N THR A 206 -6.18 -5.02 9.58
CA THR A 206 -6.40 -6.32 8.97
C THR A 206 -7.88 -6.46 8.69
N MET A 207 -8.21 -6.69 7.42
CA MET A 207 -9.57 -6.94 6.96
C MET A 207 -9.60 -8.26 6.22
N LYS A 208 -10.30 -9.26 6.76
CA LYS A 208 -10.47 -10.55 6.11
C LYS A 208 -11.79 -10.59 5.36
N LYS A 209 -11.74 -10.83 4.06
CA LYS A 209 -12.93 -10.88 3.22
C LYS A 209 -13.69 -12.18 3.50
N GLU A 210 -14.90 -12.05 4.01
CA GLU A 210 -15.86 -13.12 4.21
C GLU A 210 -16.83 -13.18 3.01
N LYS A 211 -17.56 -14.30 2.86
CA LYS A 211 -18.65 -14.35 1.88
C LYS A 211 -19.71 -13.33 2.28
N SER A 212 -20.15 -12.51 1.33
CA SER A 212 -21.31 -11.63 1.55
C SER A 212 -22.50 -12.47 2.02
N THR A 213 -23.08 -12.10 3.15
CA THR A 213 -24.26 -12.76 3.72
C THR A 213 -25.56 -12.31 3.06
N HIS A 214 -25.49 -11.38 2.11
CA HIS A 214 -26.65 -10.84 1.42
C HIS A 214 -26.63 -11.30 -0.04
N SER A 215 -27.33 -12.40 -0.29
CA SER A 215 -27.77 -12.90 -1.60
C SER A 215 -29.20 -12.45 -1.89
#